data_AF-A0A4R3Z334-F1
#
_entry.id   AF-A0A4R3Z334-F1
#
_cell.length_a   1.000
_cell.length_b   1.000
_cell.length_c   1.000
_cell.angle_alpha   90.00
_cell.angle_beta   90.00
_cell.angle_gamma   90.00
#
_symmetry.space_group_name_H-M   'P 1'
#
loop_
_entity.id
_entity.type
_entity.pdbx_description
1 polymer ?
#
loop_
_entity_poly.entity_id
_entity_poly.type
_entity_poly.pdbx_seq_one_letter_code
_entity_poly.pdbx_strand_id
1 'polypeptide(L)'
;MKEKIVMTITLLISLSMMAFPWFGGQKGIETIYGITLLNNPIALTCIILAFVGIWTNFGKNSEIIGTIGLLGIMTMEIYEFFTWHILTITGHFDFNFSVQLCYPEFYYALFCMIGTYLIYKHFYKSIDSFD
;
A
#
# COMPACT_ATOMS: atom_id res chain seq x y z
N MET A 1 -10.46 20.44 -6.22
CA MET A 1 -9.32 20.23 -7.17
C MET A 1 -7.98 20.20 -6.44
N LYS A 2 -7.72 21.19 -5.56
CA LYS A 2 -6.49 21.19 -4.74
C LYS A 2 -6.40 19.95 -3.84
N GLU A 3 -7.49 19.50 -3.21
CA GLU A 3 -7.47 18.30 -2.36
C GLU A 3 -7.12 17.03 -3.15
N LYS A 4 -7.71 16.86 -4.35
CA LYS A 4 -7.44 15.71 -5.23
C LYS A 4 -5.98 15.63 -5.65
N ILE A 5 -5.35 16.77 -5.92
CA ILE A 5 -3.92 16.84 -6.23
C ILE A 5 -3.10 16.39 -5.01
N VAL A 6 -3.41 16.90 -3.81
CA VAL A 6 -2.71 16.49 -2.58
C VAL A 6 -2.85 14.99 -2.33
N MET A 7 -4.07 14.44 -2.41
CA MET A 7 -4.32 12.99 -2.26
C MET A 7 -3.55 12.15 -3.27
N THR A 8 -3.47 12.60 -4.52
CA THR A 8 -2.71 11.90 -5.57
C THR A 8 -1.21 11.97 -5.29
N ILE A 9 -0.68 13.12 -4.89
CA ILE A 9 0.75 13.27 -4.54
C ILE A 9 1.11 12.38 -3.36
N THR A 10 0.28 12.33 -2.31
CA THR A 10 0.54 11.45 -1.15
C THR A 10 0.50 9.97 -1.55
N LEU A 11 -0.43 9.57 -2.43
CA LEU A 11 -0.47 8.22 -2.98
C LEU A 11 0.81 7.91 -3.77
N LEU A 12 1.26 8.79 -4.65
CA LEU A 12 2.49 8.59 -5.43
C LEU A 12 3.73 8.50 -4.54
N ILE A 13 3.82 9.31 -3.49
CA ILE A 13 4.90 9.23 -2.51
C ILE A 13 4.87 7.86 -1.82
N SER A 14 3.70 7.39 -1.38
CA SER A 14 3.59 6.07 -0.75
C SER A 14 3.96 4.93 -1.69
N LEU A 15 3.54 4.98 -2.97
CA LEU A 15 3.91 3.98 -3.98
C LEU A 15 5.40 4.04 -4.33
N SER A 16 6.04 5.21 -4.27
CA SER A 16 7.48 5.33 -4.51
C SER A 16 8.31 4.56 -3.46
N MET A 17 7.77 4.35 -2.26
CA MET A 17 8.43 3.54 -1.23
C MET A 17 8.53 2.04 -1.61
N MET A 18 7.77 1.59 -2.61
CA MET A 18 7.87 0.23 -3.16
C MET A 18 9.16 0.02 -3.98
N ALA A 19 9.85 1.09 -4.40
CA ALA A 19 11.11 0.96 -5.13
C ALA A 19 12.28 0.46 -4.25
N PHE A 20 12.09 0.39 -2.93
CA PHE A 20 13.10 0.00 -1.96
C PHE A 20 13.04 -1.51 -1.63
N PRO A 21 14.15 -2.08 -1.14
CA PRO A 21 14.15 -3.45 -0.63
C PRO A 21 13.24 -3.57 0.60
N TRP A 22 12.39 -4.59 0.63
CA TRP A 22 11.46 -4.84 1.75
C TRP A 22 11.84 -6.07 2.55
N PHE A 23 12.31 -7.14 1.88
CA PHE A 23 12.64 -8.40 2.53
C PHE A 23 13.99 -8.97 2.09
N GLY A 24 14.65 -9.70 2.99
CA GLY A 24 15.91 -10.40 2.75
C GLY A 24 17.06 -9.91 3.63
N GLY A 25 18.29 -9.93 3.10
CA GLY A 25 19.46 -9.34 3.78
C GLY A 25 20.35 -10.31 4.55
N GLN A 26 20.04 -11.60 4.55
CA GLN A 26 20.95 -12.65 5.04
C GLN A 26 21.68 -13.35 3.90
N LYS A 27 22.89 -13.86 4.18
CA LYS A 27 23.70 -14.59 3.20
C LYS A 27 22.92 -15.77 2.63
N GLY A 28 22.75 -15.79 1.31
CA GLY A 28 22.05 -16.86 0.59
C GLY A 28 20.56 -16.62 0.39
N ILE A 29 20.00 -15.51 0.88
CA ILE A 29 18.61 -15.10 0.64
C ILE A 29 18.61 -13.90 -0.29
N GLU A 30 17.95 -14.01 -1.44
CA GLU A 30 17.80 -12.91 -2.38
C GLU A 30 17.01 -11.75 -1.77
N THR A 31 17.35 -10.52 -2.16
CA THR A 31 16.64 -9.33 -1.70
C THR A 31 15.38 -9.13 -2.53
N ILE A 32 14.25 -9.06 -1.85
CA ILE A 32 12.93 -8.81 -2.47
C ILE A 32 12.60 -7.34 -2.32
N TYR A 33 12.30 -6.71 -3.44
CA TYR A 33 11.87 -5.31 -3.52
C TYR A 33 10.36 -5.22 -3.44
N GLY A 34 9.86 -4.12 -2.85
CA GLY A 34 8.43 -3.84 -2.79
C GLY A 34 7.76 -3.74 -4.16
N ILE A 35 8.52 -3.48 -5.21
CA ILE A 35 8.01 -3.43 -6.59
C ILE A 35 7.40 -4.77 -7.02
N THR A 36 7.81 -5.87 -6.37
CA THR A 36 7.22 -7.21 -6.59
C THR A 36 5.72 -7.21 -6.31
N LEU A 37 5.25 -6.39 -5.37
CA LEU A 37 3.84 -6.21 -5.06
C LEU A 37 3.02 -5.78 -6.30
N LEU A 38 3.59 -4.98 -7.21
CA LEU A 38 2.91 -4.54 -8.44
C LEU A 38 2.67 -5.67 -9.43
N ASN A 39 3.41 -6.78 -9.33
CA ASN A 39 3.13 -7.98 -10.12
C ASN A 39 1.91 -8.74 -9.60
N ASN A 40 1.44 -8.42 -8.38
CA ASN A 40 0.22 -8.99 -7.86
C ASN A 40 -1.00 -8.29 -8.49
N PRO A 41 -1.87 -9.01 -9.24
CA PRO A 41 -3.00 -8.41 -9.93
C PRO A 41 -4.03 -7.78 -8.98
N ILE A 42 -4.12 -8.28 -7.73
CA ILE A 42 -5.00 -7.72 -6.71
C ILE A 42 -4.46 -6.36 -6.26
N ALA A 43 -3.16 -6.28 -5.93
CA ALA A 43 -2.54 -5.02 -5.53
C ALA A 43 -2.65 -3.96 -6.63
N LEU A 44 -2.39 -4.34 -7.89
CA LEU A 44 -2.56 -3.44 -9.03
C LEU A 44 -4.01 -2.93 -9.17
N THR A 45 -4.99 -3.83 -9.00
CA THR A 45 -6.41 -3.46 -9.02
C THR A 45 -6.73 -2.48 -7.90
N CYS A 46 -6.21 -2.68 -6.69
CA CYS A 46 -6.40 -1.78 -5.56
C CYS A 46 -5.79 -0.39 -5.81
N ILE A 47 -4.62 -0.31 -6.46
CA ILE A 47 -4.01 0.97 -6.89
C ILE A 47 -4.91 1.71 -7.87
N ILE A 48 -5.46 0.99 -8.86
CA ILE A 48 -6.39 1.57 -9.84
C ILE A 48 -7.65 2.07 -9.13
N LEU A 49 -8.23 1.29 -8.22
CA LEU A 49 -9.40 1.70 -7.44
C LEU A 49 -9.12 2.93 -6.58
N ALA A 50 -7.95 3.02 -5.92
CA ALA A 50 -7.56 4.20 -5.17
C ALA A 50 -7.51 5.45 -6.06
N PHE A 51 -6.90 5.33 -7.25
CA PHE A 51 -6.81 6.42 -8.22
C PHE A 51 -8.18 6.83 -8.77
N VAL A 52 -9.02 5.86 -9.16
CA VAL A 52 -10.40 6.10 -9.63
C VAL A 52 -11.22 6.75 -8.52
N GLY A 53 -11.07 6.29 -7.28
CA GLY A 53 -11.68 6.87 -6.09
C GLY A 53 -11.39 8.37 -6.03
N ILE A 54 -10.12 8.76 -6.01
CA ILE A 54 -9.69 10.18 -5.92
C ILE A 54 -10.24 11.05 -7.07
N TRP A 55 -10.21 10.54 -8.31
CA TRP A 55 -10.50 11.36 -9.49
C TRP A 55 -11.97 11.42 -9.89
N THR A 56 -12.76 10.39 -9.56
CA THR A 56 -14.20 10.40 -9.84
C THR A 56 -14.96 11.33 -8.89
N ASN A 57 -16.15 11.77 -9.31
CA ASN A 57 -17.06 12.63 -8.52
C ASN A 57 -18.40 11.92 -8.29
N PHE A 58 -18.36 10.65 -7.90
CA PHE A 58 -19.58 9.88 -7.61
C PHE A 58 -20.11 10.09 -6.17
N GLY A 59 -19.78 11.22 -5.54
CA GLY A 59 -20.06 11.49 -4.12
C GLY A 59 -19.52 10.37 -3.21
N LYS A 60 -20.37 9.89 -2.29
CA LYS A 60 -20.05 8.80 -1.36
C LYS A 60 -19.51 7.52 -2.02
N ASN A 61 -19.93 7.20 -3.24
CA ASN A 61 -19.40 6.02 -3.93
C ASN A 61 -17.92 6.17 -4.26
N SER A 62 -17.46 7.39 -4.58
CA SER A 62 -16.05 7.68 -4.84
C SER A 62 -15.21 7.55 -3.57
N GLU A 63 -15.74 7.94 -2.40
CA GLU A 63 -15.12 7.70 -1.08
C GLU A 63 -14.94 6.20 -0.80
N ILE A 64 -16.00 5.42 -1.02
CA ILE A 64 -15.99 3.97 -0.78
C ILE A 64 -14.98 3.28 -1.71
N ILE A 65 -14.99 3.61 -3.00
CA ILE A 65 -14.07 3.05 -4.00
C ILE A 65 -12.61 3.34 -3.61
N GLY A 66 -12.29 4.59 -3.26
CA GLY A 66 -10.93 4.94 -2.88
C GLY A 66 -10.50 4.31 -1.55
N THR A 67 -11.42 4.22 -0.59
CA THR A 67 -11.18 3.52 0.69
C THR A 67 -10.88 2.03 0.47
N ILE A 68 -11.66 1.34 -0.37
CA ILE A 68 -11.42 -0.07 -0.72
C ILE A 68 -10.05 -0.21 -1.40
N GLY A 69 -9.71 0.70 -2.32
CA GLY A 69 -8.39 0.72 -2.95
C GLY A 69 -7.25 0.83 -1.93
N LEU A 70 -7.29 1.84 -1.05
CA LEU A 70 -6.23 2.09 -0.06
C LEU A 70 -6.11 0.97 0.98
N LEU A 71 -7.24 0.47 1.50
CA LEU A 71 -7.25 -0.67 2.41
C LEU A 71 -6.72 -1.94 1.73
N GLY A 72 -7.07 -2.14 0.46
CA GLY A 72 -6.59 -3.26 -0.34
C GLY A 72 -5.07 -3.24 -0.53
N ILE A 73 -4.49 -2.07 -0.83
CA ILE A 73 -3.02 -1.93 -0.93
C ILE A 73 -2.35 -2.29 0.39
N MET A 74 -2.79 -1.71 1.52
CA MET A 74 -2.23 -2.03 2.85
C MET A 74 -2.36 -3.51 3.19
N THR A 75 -3.51 -4.11 2.86
CA THR A 75 -3.73 -5.54 3.09
C THR A 75 -2.75 -6.38 2.29
N MET A 76 -2.46 -6.00 1.04
CA MET A 76 -1.51 -6.71 0.20
C MET A 76 -0.05 -6.52 0.66
N GLU A 77 0.33 -5.33 1.13
CA GLU A 77 1.64 -5.09 1.77
C GLU A 77 1.84 -6.00 2.99
N ILE A 78 0.84 -6.06 3.86
CA ILE A 78 0.85 -6.92 5.07
C ILE A 78 0.86 -8.40 4.68
N TYR A 79 0.06 -8.79 3.68
CA TYR A 79 0.03 -10.16 3.17
C TYR A 79 1.41 -10.58 2.65
N GLU A 80 2.08 -9.74 1.87
CA GLU A 80 3.41 -10.06 1.34
C GLU A 80 4.43 -10.18 2.47
N PHE A 81 4.40 -9.29 3.47
CA PHE A 81 5.22 -9.39 4.67
C PHE A 81 5.09 -10.75 5.39
N PHE A 82 3.89 -11.31 5.46
CA PHE A 82 3.65 -12.59 6.11
C PHE A 82 3.95 -13.81 5.23
N THR A 83 3.99 -13.67 3.91
CA THR A 83 3.96 -14.82 2.99
C THR A 83 5.13 -14.92 2.05
N TRP A 84 5.94 -13.86 1.87
CA TRP A 84 7.04 -13.82 0.91
C TRP A 84 8.03 -14.99 1.08
N HIS A 85 8.28 -15.42 2.32
CA HIS A 85 9.24 -16.47 2.66
C HIS A 85 8.65 -17.89 2.66
N ILE A 86 7.32 -18.04 2.58
CA ILE A 86 6.66 -19.35 2.71
C ILE A 86 7.00 -20.23 1.51
N LEU A 87 6.76 -19.72 0.29
CA LEU A 87 6.98 -20.49 -0.94
C LEU A 87 8.44 -20.51 -1.40
N THR A 88 9.27 -19.58 -0.88
CA THR A 88 10.63 -19.37 -1.36
C THR A 88 11.69 -19.96 -0.44
N ILE A 89 11.47 -19.98 0.88
CA ILE A 89 12.53 -20.30 1.87
C ILE A 89 12.07 -21.32 2.90
N THR A 90 11.03 -21.01 3.66
CA THR A 90 10.68 -21.70 4.92
C THR A 90 9.70 -22.87 4.74
N GLY A 91 8.84 -22.83 3.71
CA GLY A 91 7.77 -23.82 3.51
C GLY A 91 6.59 -23.71 4.48
N HIS A 92 6.60 -22.76 5.44
CA HIS A 92 5.56 -22.59 6.45
C HIS A 92 5.47 -21.14 6.94
N PHE A 93 4.37 -20.78 7.57
CA PHE A 93 4.22 -19.47 8.19
C PHE A 93 5.13 -19.32 9.41
N ASP A 94 5.94 -18.26 9.45
CA ASP A 94 6.85 -17.93 10.55
C ASP A 94 6.96 -16.41 10.69
N PHE A 95 6.25 -15.87 11.67
CA PHE A 95 6.25 -14.43 11.95
C PHE A 95 7.62 -13.91 12.39
N ASN A 96 8.39 -14.71 13.13
CA ASN A 96 9.70 -14.27 13.61
C ASN A 96 10.64 -14.08 12.41
N PHE A 97 10.57 -15.01 11.45
CA PHE A 97 11.31 -14.92 10.20
C PHE A 97 10.92 -13.67 9.39
N SER A 98 9.61 -13.37 9.25
CA SER A 98 9.15 -12.13 8.61
C SER A 98 9.78 -10.89 9.23
N VAL A 99 9.81 -10.79 10.58
CA VAL A 99 10.37 -9.62 11.27
C VAL A 99 11.90 -9.55 11.13
N GLN A 100 12.60 -10.68 11.28
CA GLN A 100 14.08 -10.72 11.24
C GLN A 100 14.67 -10.30 9.89
N LEU A 101 13.95 -10.59 8.81
CA LEU A 101 14.39 -10.32 7.44
C LEU A 101 13.63 -9.16 6.80
N CYS A 102 12.89 -8.38 7.58
CA CYS A 102 12.22 -7.19 7.09
C CYS A 102 13.16 -5.99 7.18
N TYR A 103 13.37 -5.33 6.04
CA TYR A 103 14.08 -4.08 5.99
C TYR A 103 13.22 -2.94 6.56
N PRO A 104 13.82 -1.94 7.25
CA PRO A 104 13.11 -0.78 7.79
C PRO A 104 12.20 -0.06 6.78
N GLU A 105 12.59 -0.05 5.51
CA GLU A 105 11.91 0.58 4.38
C GLU A 105 10.47 0.06 4.19
N PHE A 106 10.21 -1.20 4.50
CA PHE A 106 8.84 -1.74 4.49
C PHE A 106 7.95 -1.04 5.53
N TYR A 107 8.44 -0.83 6.76
CA TYR A 107 7.67 -0.15 7.79
C TYR A 107 7.40 1.31 7.44
N TYR A 108 8.37 1.98 6.78
CA TYR A 108 8.16 3.32 6.24
C TYR A 108 7.11 3.33 5.12
N ALA A 109 7.13 2.35 4.21
CA ALA A 109 6.12 2.22 3.16
C ALA A 109 4.71 2.05 3.74
N LEU A 110 4.55 1.13 4.69
CA LEU A 110 3.28 0.88 5.38
C LEU A 110 2.80 2.13 6.15
N PHE A 111 3.71 2.81 6.83
CA PHE A 111 3.39 4.06 7.54
C PHE A 111 2.94 5.16 6.57
N CYS A 112 3.62 5.33 5.44
CA CYS A 112 3.21 6.27 4.38
C CYS A 112 1.84 5.91 3.83
N MET A 113 1.53 4.63 3.63
CA MET A 113 0.23 4.19 3.14
C MET A 113 -0.90 4.48 4.14
N ILE A 114 -0.68 4.24 5.44
CA ILE A 114 -1.60 4.63 6.51
C ILE A 114 -1.80 6.15 6.52
N GLY A 115 -0.73 6.92 6.40
CA GLY A 115 -0.78 8.38 6.29
C GLY A 115 -1.64 8.84 5.11
N THR A 116 -1.44 8.26 3.93
CA THR A 116 -2.24 8.52 2.73
C THR A 116 -3.72 8.21 2.98
N TYR A 117 -4.05 7.09 3.64
CA TYR A 117 -5.42 6.76 4.00
C TYR A 117 -6.08 7.79 4.93
N LEU A 118 -5.36 8.25 5.95
CA LEU A 118 -5.88 9.26 6.88
C LEU A 118 -6.11 10.61 6.19
N ILE A 119 -5.18 11.02 5.32
CA ILE A 119 -5.29 12.24 4.51
C ILE A 119 -6.49 12.14 3.56
N TYR A 120 -6.65 11.00 2.89
CA TYR A 120 -7.79 10.74 2.01
C TYR A 120 -9.12 10.90 2.76
N LYS A 121 -9.25 10.24 3.92
CA LYS A 121 -10.46 10.31 4.76
C LYS A 121 -10.74 11.73 5.28
N HIS A 122 -9.69 12.47 5.64
CA HIS A 122 -9.83 13.85 6.10
C HIS A 122 -10.37 14.76 4.99
N PHE A 123 -9.83 14.67 3.78
CA PHE A 123 -10.27 15.51 2.66
C PHE A 123 -11.66 15.13 2.13
N TYR A 124 -12.02 13.85 2.09
CA TYR A 124 -13.38 13.45 1.69
C TYR A 124 -14.45 13.97 2.65
N LYS A 125 -14.19 13.90 3.96
CA LYS A 125 -15.08 14.50 4.96
C LYS A 125 -15.24 16.01 4.77
N SER A 126 -14.19 16.69 4.33
CA SER A 126 -14.25 18.12 4.01
C SER A 126 -15.09 18.38 2.76
N ILE A 127 -14.96 17.56 1.71
CA ILE A 127 -15.70 17.73 0.45
C ILE A 127 -17.21 17.52 0.66
N ASP A 128 -17.61 16.47 1.37
CA ASP A 128 -19.02 16.15 1.66
C ASP A 128 -19.70 17.15 2.62
N SER A 129 -18.94 18.05 3.27
CA SER A 129 -19.50 19.05 4.20
C SER A 129 -19.97 20.34 3.52
N PHE A 130 -19.69 20.51 2.22
CA PHE A 130 -20.06 21.70 1.44
C PHE A 130 -21.10 21.42 0.34
N ASP A 131 -21.52 20.17 0.17
CA ASP A 131 -22.67 19.75 -0.65
C ASP A 131 -23.91 19.50 0.24
#